data_AF-A0A7W4YDC5-F1
#
_entry.id   AF-A0A7W4YDC5-F1
#
_cell.length_a   1.000
_cell.length_b   1.000
_cell.length_c   1.000
_cell.angle_alpha   90.00
_cell.angle_beta   90.00
_cell.angle_gamma   90.00
#
_symmetry.space_group_name_H-M   'P 1'
#
loop_
_entity.id
_entity.type
_entity.pdbx_description
1 polymer ?
#
loop_
_entity_poly.entity_id
_entity_poly.type
_entity_poly.pdbx_seq_one_letter_code
_entity_poly.pdbx_strand_id
1 'polypeptide(L)' 'MERGQKEASSELLGSICDALDVPLSLVLREVSDRVAVAEGLLIPDTVPADLTASFGGPADGGWARPRSELAPIG' A
#
# COMPACT_ATOMS: atom_id res chain seq x y z
N MET A 1 16.02 -18.93 0.34
CA MET A 1 17.37 -18.58 -0.13
C MET A 1 18.15 -18.10 1.08
N GLU A 2 18.36 -19.04 2.00
CA GLU A 2 18.77 -18.90 3.39
C GLU A 2 19.86 -17.84 3.65
N ARG A 3 19.49 -16.79 4.40
CA ARG A 3 20.38 -15.81 5.09
C ARG A 3 21.59 -15.26 4.30
N GLY A 4 21.42 -14.86 3.04
CA GLY A 4 22.54 -14.20 2.33
C GLY A 4 22.24 -13.23 1.20
N GLN A 5 21.02 -13.17 0.66
CA GLN A 5 20.81 -12.45 -0.63
C GLN A 5 19.55 -11.59 -0.73
N LYS A 6 18.61 -11.68 0.23
CA LYS A 6 17.39 -10.85 0.24
C LYS A 6 17.52 -9.53 1.00
N GLU A 7 18.52 -9.38 1.87
CA GLU A 7 18.75 -8.14 2.65
C GLU A 7 19.59 -7.14 1.84
N ALA A 8 20.65 -7.62 1.18
CA ALA A 8 21.52 -6.79 0.34
C ALA A 8 20.76 -6.10 -0.82
N SER A 9 19.80 -6.78 -1.46
CA SER A 9 19.03 -6.18 -2.54
C SER A 9 18.11 -5.06 -2.07
N SER A 10 17.59 -5.15 -0.84
CA SER A 10 16.66 -4.15 -0.29
C SER A 10 17.41 -2.91 0.19
N GLU A 11 18.56 -3.09 0.83
CA GLU A 11 19.43 -1.98 1.23
C GLU A 11 20.01 -1.25 0.02
N LEU A 12 20.44 -2.00 -1.01
CA LEU A 12 20.97 -1.42 -2.25
C LEU A 12 19.89 -0.63 -3.00
N LEU A 13 18.66 -1.15 -3.10
CA LEU A 13 17.53 -0.41 -3.67
C LEU A 13 17.22 0.86 -2.90
N GLY A 14 17.25 0.80 -1.56
CA GLY A 14 17.10 1.98 -0.69
C GLY A 14 18.17 3.03 -0.99
N SER A 15 19.44 2.63 -0.99
CA SER A 15 20.57 3.55 -1.24
C SER A 15 20.54 4.21 -2.63
N ILE A 16 20.04 3.49 -3.65
CA ILE A 16 19.85 4.06 -4.99
C ILE A 16 18.74 5.10 -4.97
N CYS A 17 17.61 4.80 -4.32
CA CYS A 17 16.49 5.73 -4.19
C CYS A 17 16.90 6.99 -3.43
N ASP A 18 17.66 6.85 -2.34
CA ASP A 18 18.22 7.96 -1.56
C ASP A 18 19.19 8.80 -2.40
N ALA A 19 20.06 8.17 -3.20
CA ALA A 19 20.99 8.88 -4.08
C ALA A 19 20.32 9.64 -5.22
N LEU A 20 19.13 9.19 -5.65
CA LEU A 20 18.34 9.81 -6.70
C LEU A 20 17.29 10.81 -6.17
N ASP A 21 17.17 10.95 -4.84
CA ASP A 21 16.15 11.76 -4.16
C ASP A 21 14.71 11.38 -4.60
N VAL A 22 14.46 10.08 -4.74
CA VAL A 22 13.14 9.55 -5.12
C VAL A 22 12.63 8.60 -4.02
N PRO A 23 11.40 8.79 -3.51
CA PRO A 23 10.81 7.85 -2.56
C PRO A 23 10.71 6.42 -3.13
N LEU A 24 11.22 5.43 -2.38
CA LEU A 24 11.16 4.02 -2.75
C LEU A 24 9.73 3.55 -3.07
N SER A 25 8.72 4.08 -2.36
CA SER A 25 7.31 3.76 -2.60
C SER A 25 6.84 4.14 -4.01
N LEU A 26 7.34 5.23 -4.59
CA LEU A 26 7.00 5.65 -5.94
C LEU A 26 7.63 4.74 -6.98
N VAL A 27 8.90 4.37 -6.78
CA VAL A 27 9.61 3.44 -7.66
C VAL A 27 8.92 2.08 -7.66
N LEU A 28 8.61 1.55 -6.47
CA LEU A 28 7.91 0.27 -6.35
C LEU A 28 6.53 0.32 -6.99
N ARG A 29 5.76 1.41 -6.81
CA ARG A 29 4.45 1.58 -7.45
C ARG A 29 4.55 1.55 -8.97
N GLU A 30 5.47 2.32 -9.56
CA GLU A 30 5.66 2.37 -11.01
C GLU A 30 6.10 1.01 -11.58
N VAL A 31 7.00 0.30 -10.88
CA VAL A 31 7.40 -1.04 -11.27
C VAL A 31 6.22 -2.01 -11.18
N SER A 32 5.42 -1.95 -10.11
CA SER A 32 4.22 -2.75 -9.95
C SER A 32 3.20 -2.50 -11.07
N ASP A 33 2.97 -1.25 -11.45
CA ASP A 33 2.06 -0.89 -12.53
C ASP A 33 2.51 -1.51 -13.87
N ARG A 34 3.82 -1.44 -14.17
CA ARG A 34 4.39 -2.06 -15.39
C ARG A 34 4.30 -3.58 -15.38
N VAL A 35 4.55 -4.20 -14.23
CA VAL A 35 4.41 -5.66 -14.06
C VAL A 35 2.96 -6.08 -14.23
N ALA A 36 2.01 -5.36 -13.63
CA ALA A 36 0.59 -5.66 -13.77
C ALA A 36 0.14 -5.63 -15.25
N VAL A 37 0.58 -4.62 -16.02
CA VAL A 37 0.32 -4.57 -17.46
C VAL A 37 0.92 -5.77 -18.19
N ALA A 38 2.18 -6.12 -17.88
CA ALA A 38 2.85 -7.25 -18.51
C ALA A 38 2.20 -8.61 -18.17
N GLU A 39 1.64 -8.74 -16.97
CA GLU A 39 0.91 -9.92 -16.50
C GLU A 39 -0.56 -9.93 -16.97
N GLY A 40 -1.03 -8.87 -17.64
CA GLY A 40 -2.42 -8.73 -18.07
C GLY A 40 -3.40 -8.50 -16.91
N LEU A 41 -2.90 -8.07 -15.74
CA LEU A 41 -3.71 -7.69 -14.59
C LEU A 41 -4.31 -6.30 -14.82
N LEU A 42 -5.61 -6.27 -15.12
CA LEU A 42 -6.40 -5.05 -15.13
C LEU A 42 -6.92 -4.80 -13.71
N ILE A 43 -6.31 -3.86 -13.00
CA ILE A 43 -6.82 -3.37 -11.72
C ILE A 43 -7.89 -2.31 -12.03
N PRO A 44 -9.15 -2.49 -11.65
CA PRO A 44 -10.17 -1.48 -11.86
C PRO A 44 -9.88 -0.23 -11.01
N ASP A 45 -9.95 0.95 -11.60
CA ASP A 45 -9.83 2.25 -10.89
C ASP A 45 -11.08 2.59 -10.06
N THR A 46 -12.04 1.66 -9.98
CA THR A 46 -13.32 1.84 -9.31
C THR A 46 -13.49 0.81 -8.19
N VAL A 47 -14.05 1.27 -7.09
CA VAL A 47 -14.46 0.38 -5.99
C VAL A 47 -15.67 -0.46 -6.44
N PRO A 48 -15.65 -1.79 -6.25
CA PRO A 48 -16.82 -2.64 -6.54
C PRO A 48 -18.04 -2.20 -5.73
N ALA A 49 -19.22 -2.20 -6.36
CA ALA A 49 -20.47 -1.75 -5.73
C ALA A 49 -20.78 -2.50 -4.42
N ASP A 50 -20.47 -3.80 -4.36
CA ASP A 50 -20.66 -4.61 -3.15
C ASP A 50 -19.78 -4.17 -1.99
N LEU A 51 -18.56 -3.72 -2.28
CA LEU A 51 -17.66 -3.16 -1.27
C LEU A 51 -18.20 -1.82 -0.77
N THR A 52 -18.62 -0.94 -1.68
CA THR A 52 -19.26 0.34 -1.33
C THR A 52 -20.51 0.15 -0.48
N ALA A 53 -21.37 -0.83 -0.81
CA ALA A 53 -22.57 -1.14 -0.05
C ALA A 53 -22.25 -1.70 1.35
N SER A 54 -21.19 -2.51 1.47
CA SER A 54 -20.74 -3.07 2.75
C SER A 54 -20.18 -2.01 3.71
N PHE A 55 -19.62 -0.92 3.18
CA PHE A 55 -19.16 0.24 3.97
C PHE A 55 -20.20 1.37 4.08
N GLY A 56 -21.28 1.31 3.30
CA GLY A 56 -22.35 2.31 3.25
C GLY A 56 -23.58 2.00 4.10
N GLY A 57 -23.59 0.87 4.81
CA GLY A 57 -24.60 0.59 5.85
C GLY A 57 -24.52 1.62 6.99
N PRO A 58 -25.62 1.86 7.74
CA PRO A 58 -25.57 2.72 8.91
C PRO A 58 -24.42 2.27 9.80
N ALA A 59 -23.62 3.23 10.26
CA ALA A 59 -22.41 2.99 11.02
C ALA A 59 -22.69 2.07 12.23
N ASP A 60 -22.53 0.76 12.04
CA ASP A 60 -22.44 -0.21 13.12
C ASP A 60 -21.04 -0.10 13.71
N GLY A 61 -20.83 1.02 14.40
CA GLY A 61 -20.32 1.05 15.77
C GLY A 61 -18.82 0.89 16.01
N GLY A 62 -18.01 0.46 15.03
CA GLY A 62 -16.58 0.20 15.25
C GLY A 62 -15.66 1.41 15.05
N TRP A 63 -15.74 2.05 13.89
CA TRP A 63 -14.74 3.03 13.42
C TRP A 63 -15.22 4.49 13.45
N ALA A 64 -16.54 4.71 13.61
CA ALA A 64 -17.15 6.03 13.72
C ALA A 64 -17.16 6.56 15.17
N ARG A 65 -16.18 6.16 15.99
CA ARG A 65 -16.00 6.77 17.31
C ARG A 65 -15.64 8.24 17.08
N PRO A 66 -16.37 9.21 17.65
CA PRO A 66 -15.97 10.61 17.54
C PRO A 66 -14.52 10.72 18.01
N ARG A 67 -13.71 11.55 17.33
CA ARG A 67 -12.25 11.67 17.58
C ARG A 67 -11.89 11.97 19.06
N SER A 68 -12.87 12.38 19.86
CA SER A 68 -12.80 12.53 21.32
C SER A 68 -12.79 11.22 22.14
N GLU A 69 -13.20 10.09 21.55
CA GLU A 69 -13.26 8.75 22.19
C GLU A 69 -12.01 7.89 21.93
N LEU A 70 -11.11 8.33 21.04
CA LEU A 70 -9.84 7.66 20.82
C LEU A 70 -8.85 8.09 21.92
N ALA A 71 -8.67 7.22 22.92
CA ALA A 71 -7.64 7.42 23.93
C ALA A 71 -6.26 7.60 23.28
N PRO A 72 -5.41 8.53 23.74
CA PRO A 72 -4.05 8.65 23.23
C PRO A 72 -3.31 7.35 23.51
N ILE A 73 -2.78 6.72 22.45
CA ILE A 73 -1.76 5.68 22.60
C ILE A 73 -0.47 6.39 23.00
N GLY A 74 -0.10 6.18 24.27
CA GLY A 74 1.18 6.65 24.82
C GLY A 74 2.34 5.78 24.37
#